data_AF-A0A4Q3YAL3-F1
#
_entry.id   AF-A0A4Q3YAL3-F1
#
_cell.length_a   1.000
_cell.length_b   1.000
_cell.length_c   1.000
_cell.angle_alpha   90.00
_cell.angle_beta   90.00
_cell.angle_gamma   90.00
#
_symmetry.space_group_name_H-M   'P 1'
#
loop_
_entity.id
_entity.type
_entity.pdbx_description
1 polymer ?
#
loop_
_entity_poly.entity_id
_entity_poly.type
_entity_poly.pdbx_seq_one_letter_code
_entity_poly.pdbx_strand_id
1 'polypeptide(L)' 'MSEPKKDLPAAAVRALQEAEERRKAAKAEELPTELGGRDGPEPVRFGDWEKKGIAVDF' A
#
# COMPACT_ATOMS: atom_id res chain seq x y z
N MET A 1 8.71 -15.37 5.86
CA MET A 1 7.65 -15.83 6.79
C MET A 1 6.37 -16.00 5.97
N SER A 2 5.83 -17.22 5.87
CA SER A 2 4.66 -17.51 5.05
C SER A 2 3.39 -17.11 5.81
N GLU A 3 2.60 -16.23 5.20
CA GLU A 3 1.37 -15.63 5.75
C GLU A 3 0.24 -16.67 5.92
N PRO A 4 -0.61 -16.59 6.96
CA PRO A 4 -1.78 -17.45 7.07
C PRO A 4 -2.84 -16.96 6.07
N LYS A 5 -2.71 -17.41 4.81
CA LYS A 5 -3.81 -17.40 3.86
C LYS A 5 -4.90 -18.33 4.37
N LYS A 6 -6.15 -17.87 4.30
CA LYS A 6 -7.42 -18.63 4.45
C LYS A 6 -8.04 -18.62 5.85
N ASP A 7 -8.69 -17.52 6.19
CA ASP A 7 -10.04 -17.53 6.77
C ASP A 7 -10.74 -16.20 6.43
N LEU A 8 -10.71 -15.81 5.15
CA LEU A 8 -11.43 -14.61 4.72
C LEU A 8 -12.89 -14.97 4.46
N PRO A 9 -13.86 -14.23 5.04
CA PRO A 9 -15.28 -14.43 4.75
C PRO A 9 -15.54 -14.18 3.26
N ALA A 10 -16.58 -14.82 2.70
CA ALA A 10 -16.92 -14.70 1.28
C ALA A 10 -17.06 -13.24 0.81
N ALA A 11 -17.53 -12.35 1.68
CA ALA A 11 -17.62 -10.92 1.42
C ALA A 11 -16.24 -10.27 1.19
N ALA A 12 -15.22 -10.65 1.98
CA ALA A 12 -13.86 -10.13 1.83
C ALA A 12 -13.21 -10.60 0.53
N VAL A 13 -13.45 -11.85 0.12
CA VAL A 13 -12.97 -12.37 -1.16
C VAL A 13 -13.57 -11.60 -2.34
N ARG A 14 -14.88 -11.34 -2.31
CA ARG A 14 -15.56 -10.54 -3.34
C ARG A 14 -15.02 -9.12 -3.40
N ALA A 15 -14.85 -8.47 -2.25
CA ALA A 15 -14.30 -7.11 -2.18
C ALA A 15 -12.89 -7.01 -2.78
N LEU A 16 -12.03 -8.01 -2.53
CA LEU A 16 -10.68 -8.07 -3.12
C LEU A 16 -10.73 -8.29 -4.64
N GLN A 17 -11.62 -9.16 -5.11
CA GLN A 17 -11.83 -9.40 -6.55
C GLN A 17 -12.29 -8.13 -7.28
N GLU A 18 -13.29 -7.43 -6.74
CA GLU A 18 -13.75 -6.15 -7.31
C GLU A 18 -12.64 -5.08 -7.30
N ALA A 19 -11.86 -5.00 -6.21
CA ALA A 19 -10.75 -4.06 -6.14
C ALA A 19 -9.64 -4.39 -7.16
N GLU A 20 -9.35 -5.67 -7.39
CA GLU A 20 -8.44 -6.10 -8.45
C GLU A 20 -8.97 -5.79 -9.85
N GLU A 21 -10.25 -6.02 -10.11
CA GLU A 21 -10.89 -5.68 -11.38
C GLU A 21 -10.83 -4.17 -11.65
N ARG A 22 -11.10 -3.34 -10.62
CA ARG A 22 -10.95 -1.87 -10.72
C ARG A 22 -9.50 -1.47 -11.00
N ARG A 23 -8.51 -2.08 -10.34
CA ARG A 23 -7.08 -1.81 -10.60
C ARG A 23 -6.65 -2.21 -12.01
N LYS A 24 -7.17 -3.32 -12.54
CA LYS A 24 -6.89 -3.78 -13.91
C LYS A 24 -7.57 -2.91 -14.97
N ALA A 25 -8.76 -2.39 -14.67
CA ALA A 25 -9.50 -1.50 -15.56
C ALA A 25 -9.02 -0.04 -15.51
N ALA A 26 -8.42 0.37 -14.39
CA ALA A 26 -7.77 1.67 -14.27
C ALA A 26 -6.55 1.71 -15.20
N LYS A 27 -6.46 2.76 -16.01
CA LYS A 27 -5.21 3.06 -16.73
C LYS A 27 -4.15 3.42 -15.71
N ALA A 28 -2.94 2.90 -15.89
CA ALA A 28 -1.79 3.38 -15.15
C ALA A 28 -1.64 4.87 -15.47
N GLU A 29 -1.85 5.72 -14.48
CA GLU A 29 -1.46 7.13 -14.59
C GLU A 29 0.06 7.15 -14.60
N GLU A 30 0.65 7.66 -15.69
CA GLU A 30 2.08 7.95 -15.77
C GLU A 30 2.36 9.19 -14.91
N LEU A 31 2.35 8.97 -13.60
CA LEU A 31 2.81 9.94 -12.63
C LEU A 31 4.34 9.99 -12.71
N PRO A 32 4.96 11.18 -12.66
CA PRO A 32 6.41 11.29 -12.61
C PRO A 32 6.92 10.49 -11.41
N THR A 33 8.02 9.78 -11.59
CA THR A 33 8.66 9.07 -10.48
C THR A 33 9.07 10.08 -9.41
N GLU A 34 8.54 9.93 -8.20
CA GLU A 34 9.00 10.72 -7.05
C GLU A 34 10.47 10.37 -6.78
N LEU A 35 11.36 11.34 -6.95
CA LEU A 35 12.79 11.18 -6.73
C LEU A 35 13.16 11.70 -5.34
N GLY A 36 13.79 10.87 -4.52
CA GLY A 36 14.22 11.24 -3.17
C GLY A 36 13.13 11.09 -2.09
N GLY A 37 11.92 10.66 -2.46
CA GLY A 37 10.90 10.22 -1.51
C GLY A 37 11.28 8.90 -0.83
N ARG A 38 10.79 8.66 0.39
CA ARG A 38 10.88 7.34 1.01
C ARG A 38 9.97 6.37 0.26
N ASP A 39 10.44 5.15 0.04
CA ASP A 39 9.58 4.06 -0.41
C ASP A 39 8.44 3.83 0.58
N GLY A 40 7.24 3.66 0.07
CA GLY A 40 6.06 3.36 0.87
C GLY A 40 5.11 4.55 1.05
N PRO A 41 3.97 4.32 1.73
CA PRO A 41 2.95 5.32 1.87
C PRO A 41 3.41 6.46 2.80
N GLU A 42 2.92 7.67 2.54
CA GLU A 42 3.42 8.90 3.16
C GLU A 42 3.44 8.80 4.70
N PRO A 43 4.60 9.01 5.36
CA PRO A 43 4.75 8.76 6.81
C PRO A 43 3.82 9.61 7.67
N VAL A 44 3.45 10.81 7.18
CA VAL A 44 2.45 11.70 7.80
C VAL A 44 1.08 11.03 7.90
N ARG A 45 0.70 10.17 6.94
CA ARG A 45 -0.59 9.47 6.93
C ARG A 45 -0.60 8.20 7.78
N PHE A 46 0.55 7.59 8.05
CA PHE A 46 0.64 6.26 8.67
C PHE A 46 1.44 6.21 9.98
N GLY A 47 1.92 7.37 10.47
CA GLY A 47 2.59 7.46 11.78
C GLY A 47 4.00 6.86 11.82
N ASP A 48 4.57 6.49 10.65
CA ASP A 48 5.92 5.92 10.56
C ASP A 48 6.98 7.03 10.40
N TRP A 49 7.17 7.78 11.48
CA TRP A 49 8.19 8.85 11.56
C TRP A 49 9.58 8.30 11.87
N GLU A 50 9.75 6.99 11.99
CA GLU A 50 11.02 6.38 12.37
C GLU A 50 11.76 5.84 11.15
N LYS A 51 13.08 6.08 11.09
CA LYS A 51 13.98 5.38 10.17
C LYS A 51 15.15 4.84 10.98
N LYS A 52 15.28 3.51 11.06
CA LYS A 52 16.33 2.85 11.85
C LYS A 52 16.35 3.29 13.33
N GLY A 53 15.17 3.53 13.92
CA GLY A 53 15.02 3.95 15.33
C GLY A 53 15.35 5.42 15.62
N ILE A 54 15.47 6.25 14.57
CA ILE A 54 15.62 7.70 14.69
C ILE A 54 14.32 8.32 14.20
N ALA A 55 13.73 9.21 15.01
CA ALA A 55 12.64 10.06 14.57
C ALA A 55 13.17 11.05 13.53
N VAL A 56 12.65 10.97 12.31
CA VAL A 56 13.07 11.80 11.16
C VAL A 56 11.91 12.70 10.78
N ASP A 57 12.17 14.00 10.76
CA ASP A 57 11.30 15.03 10.21
C ASP A 57 11.98 15.57 8.93
N PHE A 58 11.27 15.47 7.80
CA PHE A 58 11.64 15.84 6.41
C PHE A 58 13.00 15.35 5.86
#